data_AF-W1YIZ5-F1
#
_entry.id   AF-W1YIZ5-F1
#
_cell.length_a   1.000
_cell.length_b   1.000
_cell.length_c   1.000
_cell.angle_alpha   90.00
_cell.angle_beta   90.00
_cell.angle_gamma   90.00
#
_symmetry.space_group_name_H-M   'P 1'
#
loop_
_entity.id
_entity.type
_entity.pdbx_description
1 polymer ?
#
loop_
_entity_poly.entity_id
_entity_poly.type
_entity_poly.pdbx_seq_one_letter_code
_entity_poly.pdbx_strand_id
1 'polypeptide(L)'
;AGEVATLADVEAVAEVSVAAPQAPAAEAETEATTTQETAEAAAPAVAVAAPENASASSIVAIALQYQGVPYVSGGTTPAGWDCSGFVQYVYAQAGISLPRTSYAQGAV
;
A
#
# COMPACT_ATOMS: atom_id res chain seq x y z
N ALA A 1 -51.56 20.62 -12.58
CA ALA A 1 -51.68 19.30 -11.94
C ALA A 1 -51.59 18.26 -13.06
N GLY A 2 -50.46 17.60 -13.32
CA GLY A 2 -49.29 17.50 -12.43
C GLY A 2 -49.60 16.63 -11.20
N GLU A 3 -48.84 15.62 -10.78
CA GLU A 3 -47.45 15.17 -11.04
C GLU A 3 -47.48 13.62 -10.94
N VAL A 4 -46.66 12.76 -11.57
CA VAL A 4 -45.44 12.85 -12.42
C VAL A 4 -45.39 11.63 -13.37
N ALA A 5 -44.49 11.63 -14.38
CA ALA A 5 -44.13 10.45 -15.17
C ALA A 5 -42.92 9.70 -14.56
N THR A 6 -42.89 8.36 -14.63
CA THR A 6 -41.74 7.55 -14.21
C THR A 6 -40.63 7.63 -15.26
N LEU A 7 -39.56 8.37 -14.94
CA LEU A 7 -38.37 8.46 -15.78
C LEU A 7 -37.53 7.18 -15.66
N ALA A 8 -37.40 6.45 -16.76
CA ALA A 8 -36.33 5.52 -17.03
C ALA A 8 -35.69 5.92 -18.36
N ASP A 9 -34.50 6.52 -18.29
CA ASP A 9 -33.56 6.77 -19.39
C ASP A 9 -32.21 7.03 -18.66
N VAL A 10 -31.12 6.26 -18.84
CA VAL A 10 -30.24 6.07 -20.01
C VAL A 10 -29.21 7.23 -20.14
N GLU A 11 -28.04 6.90 -20.71
CA GLU A 11 -26.82 7.71 -20.87
C GLU A 11 -26.05 7.98 -19.56
N ALA A 12 -24.84 7.45 -19.31
CA ALA A 12 -23.64 7.17 -20.12
C ALA A 12 -22.75 8.39 -20.43
N VAL A 13 -21.47 8.23 -20.07
CA VAL A 13 -20.29 9.03 -20.48
C VAL A 13 -20.26 10.52 -20.11
N ALA A 14 -19.43 10.84 -19.12
CA ALA A 14 -18.61 12.04 -19.14
C ALA A 14 -17.25 11.73 -18.50
N GLU A 15 -16.19 11.66 -19.32
CA GLU A 15 -14.82 11.58 -18.81
C GLU A 15 -14.45 12.90 -18.12
N VAL A 16 -13.94 12.82 -16.89
CA VAL A 16 -13.21 13.93 -16.27
C VAL A 16 -11.75 13.54 -16.20
N SER A 17 -11.06 13.82 -17.31
CA SER A 17 -9.63 14.00 -17.34
C SER A 17 -9.24 15.08 -16.33
N VAL A 18 -8.42 14.72 -15.34
CA VAL A 18 -7.56 15.67 -14.64
C VAL A 18 -6.13 15.19 -14.86
N ALA A 19 -5.45 15.89 -15.77
CA ALA A 19 -4.06 15.64 -16.10
C ALA A 19 -3.14 15.82 -14.89
N ALA A 20 -2.02 15.09 -14.90
CA ALA A 20 -0.86 15.41 -14.08
C ALA A 20 -0.39 16.85 -14.34
N PRO A 21 0.14 17.54 -13.32
CA PRO A 21 1.57 17.38 -13.00
C PRO A 21 1.78 17.15 -11.47
N GLN A 22 2.92 16.68 -10.97
CA GLN A 22 4.28 17.12 -11.28
C GLN A 22 5.32 16.01 -11.01
N ALA A 23 6.30 15.92 -11.91
CA ALA A 23 7.69 15.73 -11.54
C ALA A 23 8.43 17.03 -11.90
N PRO A 24 9.35 17.47 -11.04
CA PRO A 24 10.73 17.67 -11.45
C PRO A 24 11.65 17.02 -10.40
N ALA A 25 12.91 16.69 -10.61
CA ALA A 25 13.83 16.57 -11.72
C ALA A 25 15.10 15.98 -11.06
N ALA A 26 16.01 15.37 -11.81
CA ALA A 26 17.26 14.86 -11.24
C ALA A 26 18.30 15.99 -11.06
N GLU A 27 19.45 15.63 -10.47
CA GLU A 27 20.71 16.41 -10.42
C GLU A 27 20.72 17.57 -9.37
N ALA A 28 21.75 17.79 -8.53
CA ALA A 28 23.09 17.19 -8.46
C ALA A 28 23.72 17.22 -7.04
N GLU A 29 24.73 16.36 -6.85
CA GLU A 29 25.98 16.54 -6.07
C GLU A 29 26.02 16.80 -4.54
N THR A 30 26.48 15.74 -3.82
CA THR A 30 27.81 15.65 -3.14
C THR A 30 28.14 16.46 -1.86
N GLU A 31 28.64 15.72 -0.84
CA GLU A 31 29.41 16.12 0.38
C GLU A 31 28.69 17.00 1.44
N ALA A 32 28.69 16.68 2.75
CA ALA A 32 29.83 16.22 3.55
C ALA A 32 29.47 15.49 4.87
N THR A 33 30.34 14.56 5.25
CA THR A 33 30.72 14.09 6.60
C THR A 33 30.25 14.90 7.83
N THR A 34 29.70 14.21 8.86
CA THR A 34 30.23 14.22 10.27
C THR A 34 29.39 13.36 11.25
N THR A 35 30.06 12.37 11.84
CA THR A 35 29.88 11.75 13.19
C THR A 35 28.59 10.99 13.57
N GLN A 36 28.86 9.82 14.15
CA GLN A 36 27.95 8.87 14.81
C GLN A 36 27.12 9.48 15.95
N GLU A 37 25.91 8.95 16.16
CA GLU A 37 25.35 8.79 17.49
C GLU A 37 24.78 7.36 17.64
N THR A 38 25.32 6.60 18.60
CA THR A 38 24.77 5.30 19.00
C THR A 38 23.62 5.56 19.96
N ALA A 39 22.39 5.43 19.48
CA ALA A 39 21.19 5.42 20.31
C ALA A 39 20.47 4.08 20.17
N GLU A 40 20.85 3.13 21.01
CA GLU A 40 20.02 1.97 21.32
C GLU A 40 18.71 2.46 21.96
N ALA A 41 17.61 2.35 21.21
CA ALA A 41 16.27 2.60 21.70
C ALA A 41 15.36 1.47 21.22
N ALA A 42 15.32 0.38 22.00
CA ALA A 42 14.33 -0.66 21.82
C ALA A 42 12.93 -0.06 21.98
N ALA A 43 12.23 0.17 20.87
CA ALA A 43 10.79 0.37 20.91
C ALA A 43 10.17 -0.91 21.49
N PRO A 44 9.22 -0.82 22.45
CA PRO A 44 8.41 -1.96 22.81
C PRO A 44 7.51 -2.27 21.60
N ALA A 45 8.00 -3.12 20.70
CA ALA A 45 7.16 -3.77 19.72
C ALA A 45 6.07 -4.50 20.52
N VAL A 46 4.84 -3.97 20.46
CA VAL A 46 3.68 -4.63 21.03
C VAL A 46 3.53 -5.91 20.24
N ALA A 47 4.01 -7.01 20.81
CA ALA A 47 4.08 -8.30 20.16
C ALA A 47 2.66 -8.87 20.07
N VAL A 48 1.91 -8.40 19.08
CA VAL A 48 0.82 -9.17 18.49
C VAL A 48 1.45 -10.49 18.08
N ALA A 49 1.07 -11.58 18.76
CA ALA A 49 1.67 -12.88 18.55
C ALA A 49 1.46 -13.29 17.08
N ALA A 50 2.55 -13.25 16.30
CA ALA A 50 2.51 -13.69 14.92
C ALA A 50 2.11 -15.17 14.90
N PRO A 51 1.20 -15.59 14.00
CA PRO A 51 0.77 -16.98 13.96
C PRO A 51 1.97 -17.90 13.70
N GLU A 52 2.06 -18.96 14.50
CA GLU A 52 3.22 -19.84 14.73
C GLU A 52 3.87 -20.47 13.48
N ASN A 53 3.27 -20.31 12.29
CA ASN A 53 3.67 -20.96 11.04
C ASN A 53 4.52 -20.10 10.09
N ALA A 54 4.74 -18.81 10.37
CA ALA A 54 5.57 -17.96 9.52
C ALA A 54 6.52 -17.06 10.33
N SER A 55 7.83 -17.27 10.16
CA SER A 55 8.84 -16.41 10.78
C SER A 55 8.77 -14.99 10.19
N ALA A 56 8.78 -13.95 11.03
CA ALA A 56 8.75 -12.56 10.57
C ALA A 56 9.83 -12.25 9.49
N SER A 57 11.00 -12.89 9.59
CA SER A 57 12.08 -12.78 8.61
C SER A 57 11.72 -13.26 7.20
N SER A 58 10.85 -14.28 7.05
CA SER A 58 10.42 -14.74 5.72
C SER A 58 9.40 -13.77 5.10
N ILE A 59 8.51 -13.20 5.89
CA ILE A 59 7.57 -12.13 5.48
C ILE A 59 8.37 -10.93 4.96
N VAL A 60 9.41 -10.49 5.69
CA VAL A 60 10.31 -9.41 5.26
C VAL A 60 11.07 -9.77 3.97
N ALA A 61 11.63 -10.98 3.87
CA ALA A 61 12.32 -11.43 2.66
C ALA A 61 11.39 -11.44 1.43
N ILE A 62 10.13 -11.87 1.59
CA ILE A 62 9.12 -11.86 0.53
C ILE A 62 8.79 -10.42 0.12
N ALA A 63 8.59 -9.52 1.09
CA ALA A 63 8.31 -8.11 0.84
C ALA A 63 9.42 -7.41 0.03
N LEU A 64 10.68 -7.67 0.35
CA LEU A 64 11.85 -7.05 -0.31
C LEU A 64 11.97 -7.42 -1.79
N GLN A 65 11.45 -8.57 -2.24
CA GLN A 65 11.44 -8.95 -3.67
C GLN A 65 10.61 -8.00 -4.56
N TYR A 66 9.69 -7.23 -3.96
CA TYR A 66 8.81 -6.30 -4.67
C TYR A 66 9.20 -4.83 -4.44
N GLN A 67 10.37 -4.57 -3.84
CA GLN A 67 10.88 -3.21 -3.69
C GLN A 67 11.09 -2.56 -5.07
N GLY A 68 10.53 -1.37 -5.27
CA GLY A 68 10.58 -0.64 -6.54
C GLY A 68 9.44 -0.95 -7.53
N VAL A 69 8.52 -1.88 -7.22
CA VAL A 69 7.27 -2.02 -7.99
C VAL A 69 6.42 -0.75 -7.81
N PRO A 70 5.86 -0.16 -8.88
CA PRO A 70 5.10 1.08 -8.79
C PRO A 70 3.83 0.97 -7.95
N TYR A 71 3.47 2.07 -7.29
CA TYR A 71 2.19 2.18 -6.60
C TYR A 71 1.04 2.35 -7.60
N VAL A 72 0.00 1.55 -7.45
CA VAL A 72 -1.23 1.60 -8.25
C VAL A 72 -2.41 1.53 -7.30
N SER A 73 -3.29 2.54 -7.32
CA SER A 73 -4.50 2.54 -6.49
C SER A 73 -5.38 1.33 -6.81
N GLY A 74 -5.78 0.56 -5.79
CA GLY A 74 -6.50 -0.70 -5.97
C GLY A 74 -5.62 -1.91 -6.31
N GLY A 75 -4.30 -1.73 -6.46
CA GLY A 75 -3.35 -2.75 -6.90
C GLY A 75 -3.15 -3.90 -5.88
N THR A 76 -3.20 -5.14 -6.37
CA THR A 76 -3.09 -6.38 -5.58
C THR A 76 -2.17 -7.42 -6.23
N THR A 77 -1.32 -7.01 -7.19
CA THR A 77 -0.48 -7.92 -7.96
C THR A 77 0.93 -7.38 -8.14
N PRO A 78 1.94 -8.22 -8.48
CA PRO A 78 3.30 -7.76 -8.76
C PRO A 78 3.45 -6.73 -9.90
N ALA A 79 2.40 -6.47 -10.69
CA ALA A 79 2.38 -5.39 -11.69
C ALA A 79 2.11 -4.00 -11.09
N GLY A 80 1.62 -3.92 -9.84
CA GLY A 80 1.32 -2.66 -9.17
C GLY A 80 0.55 -2.88 -7.87
N TRP A 81 0.96 -2.16 -6.82
CA TRP A 81 0.47 -2.36 -5.46
C TRP A 81 -0.26 -1.12 -4.90
N ASP A 82 -1.33 -1.34 -4.12
CA ASP A 82 -1.74 -0.38 -3.08
C ASP A 82 -1.23 -0.81 -1.70
N CYS A 83 -1.33 0.11 -0.73
CA CYS A 83 -0.80 -0.07 0.62
C CYS A 83 -1.33 -1.34 1.31
N SER A 84 -2.60 -1.67 1.11
CA SER A 84 -3.27 -2.80 1.74
C SER A 84 -3.18 -4.09 0.92
N GLY A 85 -3.16 -3.99 -0.41
CA GLY A 85 -2.98 -5.11 -1.33
C GLY A 85 -1.58 -5.72 -1.24
N PHE A 86 -0.55 -4.88 -1.06
CA PHE A 86 0.81 -5.37 -0.81
C PHE A 86 0.91 -6.18 0.49
N VAL A 87 0.46 -5.60 1.61
CA VAL A 87 0.50 -6.24 2.93
C VAL A 87 -0.32 -7.54 2.90
N GLN A 88 -1.53 -7.51 2.33
CA GLN A 88 -2.36 -8.71 2.14
C GLN A 88 -1.64 -9.80 1.34
N TYR A 89 -0.98 -9.45 0.23
CA TYR A 89 -0.28 -10.41 -0.62
C TYR A 89 0.92 -11.05 0.10
N VAL A 90 1.79 -10.25 0.74
CA VAL A 90 2.98 -10.77 1.44
C VAL A 90 2.58 -11.68 2.60
N TYR A 91 1.55 -11.30 3.37
CA TYR A 91 1.03 -12.14 4.46
C TYR A 91 0.32 -13.41 3.94
N ALA A 92 -0.35 -13.35 2.79
CA ALA A 92 -0.95 -14.54 2.17
C ALA A 92 0.09 -15.59 1.76
N GLN A 93 1.29 -15.17 1.32
CA GLN A 93 2.42 -16.10 1.07
C GLN A 93 2.92 -16.79 2.35
N ALA A 94 2.72 -16.16 3.51
CA ALA A 94 2.94 -16.72 4.83
C ALA A 94 1.74 -17.52 5.38
N GLY A 95 0.68 -17.73 4.59
CA GLY A 95 -0.54 -18.42 5.00
C GLY A 95 -1.50 -17.57 5.85
N ILE A 96 -1.25 -16.27 5.98
CA ILE A 96 -2.01 -15.35 6.83
C ILE A 96 -2.98 -14.53 5.96
N SER A 97 -4.27 -14.79 6.11
CA SER A 97 -5.32 -14.06 5.38
C SER A 97 -5.64 -12.73 6.06
N LEU A 98 -5.38 -11.62 5.37
CA LEU A 98 -5.72 -10.26 5.83
C LEU A 98 -6.92 -9.69 5.05
N PRO A 99 -7.72 -8.79 5.66
CA PRO A 99 -8.79 -8.10 4.94
C PRO A 99 -8.25 -7.12 3.89
N ARG A 100 -9.09 -6.71 2.92
CA ARG A 100 -8.64 -5.96 1.74
C ARG A 100 -8.27 -4.50 1.99
N THR A 101 -8.78 -3.86 3.05
CA THR A 101 -8.57 -2.43 3.33
C THR A 101 -7.62 -2.22 4.49
N SER A 102 -6.80 -1.17 4.41
CA SER A 102 -5.87 -0.78 5.49
C SER A 102 -6.59 -0.52 6.82
N TYR A 103 -7.80 0.05 6.78
CA TYR A 103 -8.64 0.25 7.97
C TYR A 103 -8.97 -1.08 8.68
N ALA A 104 -9.37 -2.10 7.92
CA ALA A 104 -9.65 -3.42 8.49
C ALA A 104 -8.37 -4.16 8.90
N GLN A 105 -7.24 -3.94 8.22
CA GLN A 105 -5.93 -4.48 8.59
C GLN A 105 -5.36 -3.85 9.86
N GLY A 106 -5.73 -2.61 10.19
CA GLY A 106 -5.39 -1.97 11.47
C GLY A 106 -6.25 -2.43 12.66
N ALA A 107 -7.16 -3.38 12.44
CA ALA A 107 -8.12 -3.89 13.42
C ALA A 107 -8.09 -5.42 13.59
N VAL A 108 -7.05 -6.10 13.06
CA VAL A 108 -6.77 -7.53 13.30
C VAL A 108 -5.74 -7.74 14.40
#